data_AF-A0AAW1WKL4-F1
#
_entry.id   AF-A0AAW1WKL4-F1
#
_cell.length_a   1.000
_cell.length_b   1.000
_cell.length_c   1.000
_cell.angle_alpha   90.00
_cell.angle_beta   90.00
_cell.angle_gamma   90.00
#
_symmetry.space_group_name_H-M   'P 1'
#
loop_
_entity.id
_entity.type
_entity.pdbx_description
1 polymer ?
#
loop_
_entity_poly.entity_id
_entity_poly.type
_entity_poly.pdbx_seq_one_letter_code
_entity_poly.pdbx_strand_id
1 'polypeptide(L)'
;MAKQLNMESNMMFVGTALTDMYAKSGDIESSKEVFNRMPEKNEISWTVMIQGLAENGFAEESLLLFEEMQKTSTVAPNELMLLSVLFACSHTGLINEGLEYFNSVEGVYGIKPKGRHYTCVVDNAVSIRTPF
;
A
#
# COMPACT_ATOMS: atom_id res chain seq x y z
N MET A 1 16.95 28.32 -2.07
CA MET A 1 16.03 27.46 -2.85
C MET A 1 16.64 26.09 -3.16
N ALA A 2 17.70 25.97 -3.98
CA ALA A 2 18.28 24.65 -4.33
C ALA A 2 18.79 23.80 -3.14
N LYS A 3 19.42 24.41 -2.13
CA LYS A 3 19.87 23.69 -0.91
C LYS A 3 18.70 23.14 -0.05
N GLN A 4 17.53 23.76 -0.11
CA GLN A 4 16.36 23.37 0.68
C GLN A 4 15.64 22.19 0.04
N LEU A 5 15.40 22.27 -1.28
CA LEU A 5 14.87 21.15 -2.09
C LEU A 5 15.74 19.88 -1.98
N ASN A 6 17.06 20.04 -1.92
CA ASN A 6 17.99 18.91 -1.80
C ASN A 6 17.95 18.24 -0.41
N MET A 7 17.67 19.02 0.65
CA MET A 7 17.50 18.49 2.01
C MET A 7 16.16 17.77 2.17
N GLU A 8 15.08 18.35 1.64
CA GLU A 8 13.74 17.73 1.64
C GLU A 8 13.75 16.40 0.87
N SER A 9 14.40 16.37 -0.30
CA SER A 9 14.57 15.13 -1.07
C SER A 9 15.34 14.06 -0.30
N ASN A 10 16.44 14.43 0.37
CA ASN A 10 17.24 13.48 1.16
C ASN A 10 16.45 12.92 2.35
N MET A 11 15.71 13.77 3.05
CA MET A 11 14.82 13.34 4.14
C MET A 11 13.75 12.36 3.66
N MET A 12 13.18 12.57 2.46
CA MET A 12 12.21 11.66 1.88
C MET A 12 12.83 10.29 1.56
N PHE A 13 14.03 10.24 0.97
CA PHE A 13 14.71 8.97 0.68
C PHE A 13 15.07 8.19 1.94
N VAL A 14 15.65 8.86 2.93
CA VAL A 14 16.00 8.24 4.22
C VAL A 14 14.74 7.79 4.95
N GLY A 15 13.69 8.62 4.99
CA GLY A 15 12.40 8.28 5.57
C GLY A 15 11.81 7.04 4.93
N THR A 16 11.73 7.00 3.59
CA THR A 16 11.22 5.85 2.83
C THR A 16 12.00 4.57 3.12
N ALA A 17 13.34 4.65 3.15
CA ALA A 17 14.18 3.49 3.42
C ALA A 17 14.02 2.97 4.86
N LEU A 18 13.88 3.86 5.84
CA LEU A 18 13.62 3.49 7.23
C LEU A 18 12.23 2.90 7.41
N THR A 19 11.20 3.49 6.78
CA THR A 19 9.83 2.92 6.74
C THR A 19 9.86 1.50 6.20
N ASP A 20 10.47 1.28 5.03
CA ASP A 20 10.59 -0.05 4.41
C ASP A 20 11.35 -1.05 5.31
N MET A 21 12.45 -0.60 5.94
CA MET A 21 13.24 -1.44 6.84
C MET A 21 12.45 -1.90 8.06
N TYR A 22 11.76 -0.97 8.74
CA TYR A 22 10.94 -1.27 9.91
C TYR A 22 9.72 -2.14 9.54
N ALA A 23 9.07 -1.88 8.41
CA ALA A 23 7.96 -2.70 7.94
C ALA A 23 8.41 -4.15 7.68
N LYS A 24 9.56 -4.34 7.03
CA LYS A 24 10.13 -5.68 6.73
C LYS A 24 10.61 -6.42 7.97
N SER A 25 10.96 -5.73 9.06
CA SER A 25 11.30 -6.36 10.33
C SER A 25 10.08 -6.67 11.21
N GLY A 26 8.89 -6.23 10.79
CA GLY A 26 7.64 -6.37 11.54
C GLY A 26 7.42 -5.30 12.62
N ASP A 27 8.34 -4.33 12.76
CA ASP A 27 8.18 -3.19 13.66
C ASP A 27 7.32 -2.10 12.99
N ILE A 28 6.02 -2.39 12.88
CA ILE A 28 5.07 -1.54 12.17
C ILE A 28 4.84 -0.20 12.87
N GLU A 29 5.00 -0.14 14.20
CA GLU A 29 4.87 1.11 14.95
C GLU A 29 5.96 2.11 14.58
N SER A 30 7.23 1.67 14.59
CA SER A 30 8.36 2.49 14.14
C SER A 30 8.23 2.89 12.66
N SER A 31 7.74 1.97 11.81
CA SER A 31 7.47 2.26 10.39
C SER A 31 6.46 3.41 10.23
N LYS A 32 5.33 3.35 10.95
CA LYS A 32 4.30 4.40 10.94
C LYS A 32 4.85 5.72 11.48
N GLU A 33 5.63 5.70 12.56
CA GLU A 33 6.23 6.90 13.14
C GLU A 33 7.11 7.64 12.15
N VAL A 34 8.01 6.92 11.46
CA VAL A 34 8.88 7.50 10.43
C VAL A 34 8.05 8.06 9.29
N PHE A 35 7.13 7.26 8.75
CA PHE A 35 6.26 7.66 7.64
C PHE A 35 5.45 8.93 7.95
N ASN A 36 4.84 9.00 9.13
CA ASN A 36 4.03 10.14 9.54
C ASN A 36 4.85 11.43 9.72
N ARG A 37 6.12 11.31 10.12
CA ARG A 37 7.05 12.44 10.26
C ARG A 37 7.61 12.96 8.94
N MET A 38 7.43 12.24 7.83
CA MET A 38 7.87 12.72 6.52
C MET A 38 7.04 13.94 6.10
N PRO A 39 7.69 15.10 5.82
CA PRO A 39 6.98 16.33 5.45
C PRO A 39 6.31 16.22 4.07
N GLU A 40 6.92 15.46 3.17
CA GLU A 40 6.39 15.11 1.86
C GLU A 40 6.51 13.60 1.65
N LYS A 41 5.54 13.05 0.90
CA LYS A 41 5.43 11.63 0.61
C LYS A 41 5.26 11.44 -0.89
N ASN A 42 6.15 10.69 -1.50
CA ASN A 42 6.05 10.30 -2.91
C ASN A 42 5.39 8.93 -3.07
N GLU A 43 5.20 8.52 -4.32
CA GLU A 43 4.70 7.20 -4.71
C GLU A 43 5.36 6.05 -3.93
N ILE A 44 6.69 6.03 -3.84
CA ILE A 44 7.43 4.95 -3.18
C ILE A 44 7.11 4.90 -1.68
N SER A 45 7.11 6.05 -0.99
CA SER A 45 6.83 6.13 0.44
C SER A 45 5.43 5.63 0.80
N TRP A 46 4.42 5.95 -0.02
CA TRP A 46 3.07 5.41 0.13
C TRP A 46 3.04 3.90 -0.13
N THR A 47 3.70 3.44 -1.20
CA THR A 47 3.74 2.01 -1.53
C THR A 47 4.35 1.19 -0.41
N VAL A 48 5.50 1.59 0.15
CA VAL A 48 6.16 0.79 1.20
C VAL A 48 5.34 0.72 2.48
N MET A 49 4.65 1.80 2.87
CA MET A 49 3.82 1.80 4.08
C MET A 49 2.56 0.96 3.89
N ILE A 50 1.85 1.12 2.75
CA ILE A 50 0.65 0.35 2.42
C ILE A 50 0.99 -1.15 2.33
N GLN A 51 2.05 -1.49 1.59
CA GLN A 51 2.53 -2.87 1.48
C GLN A 51 2.92 -3.43 2.86
N GLY A 52 3.67 -2.66 3.65
CA GLY A 52 4.10 -3.06 4.97
C GLY A 52 2.93 -3.41 5.90
N LEU A 53 1.86 -2.62 5.87
CA LEU A 53 0.63 -2.91 6.64
C LEU A 53 -0.04 -4.19 6.16
N ALA A 54 -0.22 -4.35 4.85
CA ALA A 54 -0.87 -5.51 4.27
C ALA A 54 -0.10 -6.82 4.59
N GLU A 55 1.22 -6.81 4.45
CA GLU A 55 2.08 -7.98 4.67
C GLU A 55 2.24 -8.35 6.16
N ASN A 56 2.04 -7.41 7.08
CA ASN A 56 2.13 -7.64 8.52
C ASN A 56 0.78 -7.85 9.22
N GLY A 57 -0.30 -8.10 8.45
CA GLY A 57 -1.61 -8.44 9.01
C GLY A 57 -2.47 -7.24 9.42
N PHE A 58 -2.04 -6.01 9.11
CA PHE A 58 -2.80 -4.77 9.34
C PHE A 58 -3.61 -4.39 8.10
N ALA A 59 -4.34 -5.35 7.54
CA ALA A 59 -5.01 -5.20 6.26
C ALA A 59 -6.05 -4.07 6.24
N GLU A 60 -6.86 -3.90 7.29
CA GLU A 60 -7.82 -2.78 7.38
C GLU A 60 -7.10 -1.42 7.36
N GLU A 61 -6.00 -1.29 8.12
CA GLU A 61 -5.20 -0.05 8.12
C GLU A 61 -4.55 0.20 6.76
N SER A 62 -4.13 -0.86 6.05
CA SER A 62 -3.61 -0.74 4.68
C SER A 62 -4.65 -0.14 3.73
N LEU A 63 -5.91 -0.56 3.83
CA LEU A 63 -7.00 -0.05 2.99
C LEU A 63 -7.33 1.40 3.34
N LEU A 64 -7.44 1.71 4.64
CA LEU A 64 -7.67 3.08 5.11
C LEU A 64 -6.56 4.03 4.67
N LEU A 65 -5.30 3.59 4.72
CA LEU A 65 -4.16 4.40 4.29
C LEU A 65 -4.17 4.62 2.77
N PHE A 66 -4.57 3.62 1.98
CA PHE A 66 -4.74 3.78 0.53
C PHE A 66 -5.86 4.77 0.18
N GLU A 67 -6.98 4.74 0.91
CA GLU A 67 -8.04 5.74 0.76
C GLU A 67 -7.60 7.15 1.16
N GLU A 68 -6.87 7.28 2.27
CA GLU A 68 -6.30 8.56 2.72
C GLU A 68 -5.37 9.13 1.64
N MET A 69 -4.48 8.30 1.09
CA MET A 69 -3.58 8.67 0.01
C MET A 69 -4.34 9.23 -1.19
N GLN A 70 -5.41 8.56 -1.64
CA GLN A 70 -6.24 9.04 -2.75
C GLN A 70 -6.98 10.35 -2.44
N LYS A 71 -7.36 10.59 -1.19
CA LYS A 71 -8.09 11.80 -0.76
C LYS A 71 -7.16 13.01 -0.55
N THR A 72 -5.92 12.78 -0.16
CA THR A 72 -4.99 13.84 0.31
C THR A 72 -3.81 14.09 -0.63
N SER A 73 -3.54 13.18 -1.56
CA SER A 73 -2.40 13.26 -2.48
C SER A 73 -2.83 13.29 -3.94
N THR A 74 -1.97 13.85 -4.80
CA THR A 74 -2.09 13.77 -6.26
C THR A 74 -1.27 12.63 -6.86
N VAL A 75 -0.59 11.84 -6.01
CA VAL A 75 0.21 10.70 -6.44
C VAL A 75 -0.71 9.60 -6.99
N ALA A 76 -0.38 9.07 -8.16
CA ALA A 76 -1.11 7.96 -8.74
C ALA A 76 -0.68 6.63 -8.09
N PRO A 77 -1.63 5.71 -7.81
CA PRO A 77 -1.29 4.35 -7.39
C PRO A 77 -0.43 3.63 -8.43
N ASN A 78 0.58 2.90 -7.98
CA ASN A 78 1.36 2.00 -8.83
C ASN A 78 0.87 0.54 -8.69
N GLU A 79 1.40 -0.32 -9.56
CA GLU A 79 1.04 -1.75 -9.59
C GLU A 79 1.23 -2.43 -8.23
N LEU A 80 2.33 -2.13 -7.52
CA LEU A 80 2.64 -2.78 -6.24
C LEU A 80 1.69 -2.35 -5.12
N MET A 81 1.31 -1.07 -5.12
CA MET A 81 0.33 -0.51 -4.19
C MET A 81 -1.04 -1.16 -4.41
N LEU A 82 -1.49 -1.27 -5.66
CA LEU A 82 -2.77 -1.93 -6.00
C LEU A 82 -2.75 -3.42 -5.66
N LEU A 83 -1.64 -4.11 -5.90
CA LEU A 83 -1.47 -5.49 -5.47
C LEU A 83 -1.57 -5.63 -3.94
N SER A 84 -0.98 -4.71 -3.18
CA SER A 84 -1.05 -4.71 -1.71
C SER A 84 -2.47 -4.49 -1.20
N VAL A 85 -3.24 -3.62 -1.84
CA VAL A 85 -4.67 -3.40 -1.56
C VAL A 85 -5.49 -4.66 -1.82
N LEU A 86 -5.27 -5.33 -2.97
CA LEU A 86 -5.95 -6.60 -3.29
C LEU A 86 -5.59 -7.71 -2.29
N PHE A 87 -4.33 -7.77 -1.87
CA PHE A 87 -3.85 -8.69 -0.86
C PHE A 87 -4.49 -8.40 0.50
N ALA A 88 -4.62 -7.13 0.89
CA ALA A 88 -5.33 -6.75 2.11
C ALA A 88 -6.81 -7.20 2.07
N CYS A 89 -7.52 -6.99 0.96
CA CYS A 89 -8.89 -7.49 0.79
C CYS A 89 -8.99 -9.01 0.96
N SER A 90 -8.03 -9.79 0.44
CA SER A 90 -8.07 -11.26 0.51
C SER A 90 -7.94 -11.80 1.94
N HIS A 91 -7.25 -11.07 2.80
CA HIS A 91 -7.07 -11.43 4.21
C HIS A 91 -8.25 -11.00 5.09
N THR A 92 -8.96 -9.93 4.72
CA THR A 92 -10.13 -9.44 5.46
C THR A 92 -11.45 -10.04 4.96
N GLY A 93 -11.44 -10.75 3.83
CA GLY A 93 -12.65 -11.33 3.24
C GLY A 93 -13.57 -10.30 2.57
N LEU A 94 -13.04 -9.12 2.24
CA LEU A 94 -13.76 -8.04 1.58
C LEU A 94 -13.86 -8.30 0.07
N ILE A 95 -14.70 -9.26 -0.31
CA ILE A 95 -14.80 -9.73 -1.70
C ILE A 95 -15.26 -8.61 -2.65
N ASN A 96 -16.26 -7.83 -2.26
CA ASN A 96 -16.83 -6.81 -3.15
C ASN A 96 -15.81 -5.69 -3.40
N GLU A 97 -15.19 -5.19 -2.35
CA GLU A 97 -14.13 -4.18 -2.39
C GLU A 97 -12.92 -4.70 -3.17
N GLY A 98 -12.52 -5.96 -2.94
CA GLY A 98 -11.44 -6.61 -3.68
C GLY A 98 -11.72 -6.67 -5.19
N LEU A 99 -12.97 -6.97 -5.59
CA LEU A 99 -13.37 -6.95 -7.00
C LEU A 99 -13.43 -5.53 -7.58
N GLU A 100 -13.91 -4.55 -6.81
CA GLU A 100 -13.92 -3.14 -7.21
C GLU A 100 -12.50 -2.63 -7.45
N TYR A 101 -11.57 -2.90 -6.52
CA TYR A 101 -10.16 -2.57 -6.68
C TYR A 101 -9.52 -3.33 -7.84
N PHE A 102 -9.89 -4.59 -8.08
CA PHE A 102 -9.36 -5.35 -9.21
C PHE A 102 -9.79 -4.75 -10.55
N ASN A 103 -11.06 -4.38 -10.68
CA ASN A 103 -11.60 -3.77 -11.90
C ASN A 103 -10.99 -2.37 -12.14
N SER A 104 -10.66 -1.64 -11.07
CA SER A 104 -10.03 -0.32 -11.20
C SER A 104 -8.58 -0.39 -11.69
N VAL A 105 -7.86 -1.51 -11.50
CA VAL A 105 -6.47 -1.69 -11.97
C VAL A 105 -6.34 -1.33 -13.46
N GLU A 106 -7.18 -1.91 -14.32
CA GLU A 106 -7.19 -1.57 -15.75
C GLU A 106 -8.13 -0.40 -16.04
N GLY A 107 -9.34 -0.40 -15.48
CA GLY A 107 -10.40 0.53 -15.85
C GLY A 107 -10.18 1.97 -15.42
N VAL A 108 -9.44 2.20 -14.33
CA VAL A 108 -9.15 3.53 -13.79
C VAL A 108 -7.68 3.86 -13.94
N TYR A 109 -6.78 2.94 -13.58
CA TYR A 109 -5.34 3.20 -13.55
C TYR A 109 -4.61 2.80 -14.83
N GLY A 110 -5.27 2.13 -15.79
CA GLY A 110 -4.65 1.73 -17.06
C GLY A 110 -3.54 0.68 -16.90
N ILE A 111 -3.46 0.02 -15.75
CA ILE A 111 -2.49 -1.02 -15.44
C ILE A 111 -3.08 -2.36 -15.87
N LYS A 112 -2.34 -3.16 -16.62
CA LYS A 112 -2.80 -4.50 -16.99
C LYS A 112 -2.65 -5.47 -15.81
N PRO A 113 -3.71 -6.15 -15.37
CA PRO A 113 -3.62 -7.15 -14.33
C PRO A 113 -2.64 -8.27 -14.71
N LYS A 114 -1.78 -8.64 -13.76
CA LYS A 114 -0.85 -9.78 -13.89
C LYS A 114 -1.28 -10.94 -13.00
N GLY A 115 -0.66 -12.11 -13.18
CA GLY A 115 -1.00 -13.34 -12.45
C GLY A 115 -1.22 -13.16 -10.94
N ARG A 116 -0.38 -12.37 -10.25
CA ARG A 116 -0.52 -12.09 -8.81
C ARG A 116 -1.84 -11.39 -8.44
N HIS A 117 -2.34 -10.50 -9.30
CA HIS A 117 -3.63 -9.83 -9.07
C HIS A 117 -4.78 -10.83 -9.13
N TYR A 118 -4.76 -11.75 -10.10
CA TYR A 118 -5.75 -12.83 -10.20
C TYR A 118 -5.68 -13.78 -9.01
N THR A 119 -4.48 -14.11 -8.52
CA THR A 119 -4.30 -14.91 -7.30
C THR A 119 -5.00 -14.26 -6.11
N CYS A 120 -4.81 -12.96 -5.86
CA CYS A 120 -5.49 -12.27 -4.75
C CYS A 120 -7.03 -12.28 -4.87
N VAL A 121 -7.57 -12.24 -6.09
CA VAL A 121 -9.04 -12.33 -6.31
C VAL A 121 -9.55 -13.74 -6.05
N VAL A 122 -8.81 -14.76 -6.47
CA VAL A 122 -9.17 -16.17 -6.19
C VAL A 122 -9.06 -16.46 -4.70
N ASP A 123 -7.99 -16.01 -4.04
CA ASP A 123 -7.78 -16.19 -2.60
C ASP A 123 -8.88 -15.48 -1.80
N ASN A 124 -9.29 -14.27 -2.19
CA ASN A 124 -10.47 -13.58 -1.65
C ASN A 124 -11.72 -14.48 -1.64
N ALA A 125 -11.97 -15.19 -2.75
CA ALA A 125 -13.13 -16.07 -2.88
C ALA A 125 -13.00 -17.39 -2.09
N VAL A 126 -11.78 -17.79 -1.74
CA VAL A 126 -11.49 -19.03 -1.00
C VAL A 126 -11.40 -18.80 0.51
N SER A 127 -11.03 -17.60 0.99
CA SER A 127 -10.91 -17.27 2.42
C SER A 127 -12.20 -17.49 3.24
N ILE A 128 -13.38 -17.55 2.61
CA ILE A 128 -14.65 -17.88 3.30
C ILE A 128 -14.89 -19.40 3.43
N ARG A 129 -14.10 -20.25 2.76
CA ARG A 129 -14.31 -21.71 2.72
C ARG A 129 -13.43 -22.52 3.67
N THR A 130 -12.54 -21.91 4.43
CA THR A 130 -11.73 -22.61 5.45
C THR A 130 -11.75 -21.83 6.76
N PRO A 131 -12.65 -22.18 7.71
CA PRO A 131 -12.48 -21.79 9.09
C PRO A 131 -11.42 -22.70 9.70
N PHE A 132 -10.26 -22.13 10.04
CA PHE A 132 -9.40 -22.71 11.08
C PHE A 132 -9.58 -21.87 12.34
#